data_AF-A0A6V7I935-F1
#
_entry.id   AF-A0A6V7I935-F1
#
_cell.length_a   1.000
_cell.length_b   1.000
_cell.length_c   1.000
_cell.angle_alpha   90.00
_cell.angle_beta   90.00
_cell.angle_gamma   90.00
#
_symmetry.space_group_name_H-M   'P 1'
#
loop_
_entity.id
_entity.type
_entity.pdbx_description
1 polymer ?
#
loop_
_entity_poly.entity_id
_entity_poly.type
_entity_poly.pdbx_seq_one_letter_code
_entity_poly.pdbx_strand_id
1 'polypeptide(L)'
;MEISKERDDRCCHEKKCWSELRGVVSEFRRRLSSASDGSVPDAVTFRSLPDGRIRIYFLGTPSNGWETTLLYVDVGQCDQVNQGSKLHWQQVIEANFQSVSSANRLSREEQLLWERKRLTTWGITSYELHPDSGKLIFPAVSSLYQCVDSGFGPGPLFPSELRISTPGAKLCPQICPWNGSLVAYTCAGDIHLSHLITGSSVRLTHARKGGKSLADDPLTAGTPSYVMQEEFTRYIGFWWQPKSTDGIYRIVYEEVDESDVKIFCFPSSTLNSGEIDEFRFPRAGALNAKSNLKMVQFRLTDTLQIIDIEILELQYPLHTMFPWMEYLVRVGWTPDAH
;
A
#
# COMPACT_ATOMS: atom_id res chain seq x y z
N MET A 1 35.23 -34.60 57.44
CA MET A 1 34.08 -34.48 56.51
C MET A 1 33.79 -33.02 56.35
N GLU A 2 34.48 -32.37 55.41
CA GLU A 2 34.13 -31.03 54.95
C GLU A 2 32.93 -31.16 54.01
N ILE A 3 31.82 -30.55 54.38
CA ILE A 3 30.69 -30.33 53.47
C ILE A 3 30.82 -28.88 53.01
N SER A 4 31.19 -28.75 51.74
CA SER A 4 31.22 -27.52 50.94
C SER A 4 29.89 -26.78 51.03
N LYS A 5 29.91 -25.57 51.60
CA LYS A 5 28.81 -24.61 51.51
C LYS A 5 29.01 -23.78 50.25
N GLU A 6 28.19 -24.04 49.23
CA GLU A 6 28.05 -23.21 48.04
C GLU A 6 27.85 -21.75 48.44
N ARG A 7 28.67 -20.86 47.86
CA ARG A 7 28.47 -19.42 47.94
C ARG A 7 27.29 -19.07 47.03
N ASP A 8 26.23 -18.61 47.66
CA ASP A 8 25.08 -17.98 47.03
C ASP A 8 25.51 -16.62 46.46
N ASP A 9 25.97 -16.62 45.19
CA ASP A 9 26.28 -15.42 44.40
C ASP A 9 24.99 -14.64 44.12
N ARG A 10 24.51 -13.92 45.14
CA ARG A 10 23.50 -12.88 44.95
C ARG A 10 24.12 -11.72 44.17
N CYS A 11 23.86 -11.70 42.86
CA CYS A 11 24.16 -10.58 41.99
C CYS A 11 23.46 -9.31 42.50
N CYS A 12 24.19 -8.45 43.21
CA CYS A 12 23.72 -7.13 43.60
C CYS A 12 23.69 -6.25 42.34
N HIS A 13 22.55 -6.18 41.65
CA HIS A 13 22.35 -5.15 40.64
C HIS A 13 22.33 -3.77 41.32
N GLU A 14 23.37 -2.97 41.10
CA GLU A 14 23.35 -1.55 41.49
C GLU A 14 22.14 -0.86 40.86
N LYS A 15 21.30 -0.27 41.72
CA LYS A 15 20.11 0.47 41.29
C LYS A 15 20.53 1.79 40.66
N LYS A 16 20.49 1.86 39.33
CA LYS A 16 20.75 3.08 38.56
C LYS A 16 19.64 4.10 38.73
N CYS A 17 19.98 5.39 38.71
CA CYS A 17 18.99 6.47 38.66
C CYS A 17 18.35 6.57 37.26
N TRP A 18 17.23 7.29 37.16
CA TRP A 18 16.53 7.48 35.88
C TRP A 18 17.43 8.08 34.78
N SER A 19 18.26 9.07 35.13
CA SER A 19 19.19 9.71 34.19
C SER A 19 20.26 8.75 33.68
N GLU A 20 20.78 7.88 34.55
CA GLU A 20 21.74 6.84 34.18
C GLU A 20 21.10 5.79 33.27
N LEU A 21 19.88 5.35 33.58
CA LEU A 21 19.13 4.43 32.74
C LEU A 21 18.86 5.03 31.36
N ARG A 22 18.46 6.32 31.30
CA ARG A 22 18.28 7.05 30.04
C ARG A 22 19.59 7.12 29.25
N GLY A 23 20.72 7.39 29.92
CA GLY A 23 22.05 7.41 29.30
C GLY A 23 22.43 6.05 28.70
N VAL A 24 22.26 4.96 29.45
CA VAL A 24 22.49 3.59 28.99
C VAL A 24 21.65 3.25 27.76
N VAL A 25 20.34 3.55 27.80
CA VAL A 25 19.44 3.29 26.65
C VAL A 25 19.84 4.13 25.44
N SER A 26 20.25 5.38 25.63
CA SER A 26 20.65 6.28 24.54
C SER A 26 21.94 5.78 23.86
N GLU A 27 22.94 5.36 24.65
CA GLU A 27 24.15 4.76 24.12
C GLU A 27 23.88 3.42 23.41
N PHE A 28 23.03 2.58 24.01
CA PHE A 28 22.64 1.31 23.40
C PHE A 28 21.95 1.52 22.04
N ARG A 29 21.01 2.46 21.95
CA ARG A 29 20.36 2.85 20.68
C ARG A 29 21.37 3.35 19.65
N ARG A 30 22.33 4.19 20.05
CA ARG A 30 23.40 4.69 19.16
C ARG A 30 24.31 3.56 18.65
N ARG A 31 24.59 2.55 19.47
CA ARG A 31 25.39 1.39 19.04
C ARG A 31 24.62 0.48 18.09
N LEU A 32 23.31 0.33 18.31
CA LEU A 32 22.45 -0.49 17.46
C LEU A 32 21.95 0.23 16.20
N SER A 33 22.03 1.55 16.12
CA SER A 33 21.55 2.29 14.94
C SER A 33 22.26 1.84 13.66
N SER A 34 23.55 1.50 13.73
CA SER A 34 24.30 0.96 12.58
C SER A 34 23.90 -0.46 12.19
N ALA A 35 23.32 -1.23 13.11
CA ALA A 35 22.72 -2.54 12.79
C ALA A 35 21.31 -2.38 12.20
N SER A 36 20.61 -1.30 12.58
CA SER A 36 19.30 -0.91 12.02
C SER A 36 19.41 -0.20 10.66
N ASP A 37 20.58 0.35 10.30
CA ASP A 37 20.84 0.99 9.00
C ASP A 37 20.80 0.00 7.82
N GLY A 38 20.85 -1.31 8.09
CA GLY A 38 20.60 -2.34 7.10
C GLY A 38 19.11 -2.50 6.83
N SER A 39 18.48 -1.56 6.13
CA SER A 39 17.10 -1.76 5.68
C SER A 39 17.07 -2.96 4.73
N VAL A 40 16.35 -4.02 5.10
CA VAL A 40 16.10 -5.15 4.21
C VAL A 40 15.26 -4.64 3.05
N PRO A 41 15.69 -4.82 1.78
CA PRO A 41 14.88 -4.47 0.62
C PRO A 41 13.48 -5.06 0.70
N ASP A 42 12.45 -4.24 0.48
CA ASP A 42 11.05 -4.66 0.45
C ASP A 42 10.43 -4.40 -0.92
N ALA A 43 9.27 -5.01 -1.19
CA ALA A 43 8.51 -4.85 -2.44
C ALA A 43 9.38 -5.07 -3.69
N VAL A 44 10.11 -6.19 -3.74
CA VAL A 44 11.04 -6.48 -4.83
C VAL A 44 10.28 -6.84 -6.12
N THR A 45 10.57 -6.16 -7.23
CA THR A 45 10.05 -6.49 -8.56
C THR A 45 11.18 -6.60 -9.59
N PHE A 46 10.97 -7.45 -10.60
CA PHE A 46 11.96 -7.75 -11.62
C PHE A 46 11.43 -7.31 -12.98
N ARG A 47 12.31 -6.69 -13.79
CA ARG A 47 12.01 -6.32 -15.17
C ARG A 47 13.16 -6.70 -16.07
N SER A 48 12.84 -7.40 -17.15
CA SER A 48 13.81 -7.68 -18.21
C SER A 48 13.92 -6.46 -19.12
N LEU A 49 15.14 -5.97 -19.35
CA LEU A 49 15.42 -4.87 -20.25
C LEU A 49 15.74 -5.39 -21.66
N PRO A 50 15.54 -4.57 -22.72
CA PRO A 50 15.79 -4.99 -24.10
C PRO A 50 17.24 -5.40 -24.42
N ASP A 51 18.20 -5.01 -23.58
CA ASP A 51 19.62 -5.35 -23.71
C ASP A 51 20.01 -6.67 -23.01
N GLY A 52 19.03 -7.38 -22.43
CA GLY A 52 19.23 -8.64 -21.72
C GLY A 52 19.60 -8.49 -20.25
N ARG A 53 19.72 -7.26 -19.72
CA ARG A 53 19.88 -7.03 -18.27
C ARG A 53 18.55 -7.24 -17.55
N ILE A 54 18.63 -7.70 -16.29
CA ILE A 54 17.48 -7.71 -15.39
C ILE A 54 17.64 -6.56 -14.42
N ARG A 55 16.69 -5.63 -14.43
CA ARG A 55 16.59 -4.57 -13.43
C ARG A 55 15.69 -5.03 -12.29
N ILE A 56 16.22 -4.96 -11.08
CA ILE A 56 15.53 -5.32 -9.83
C ILE A 56 15.17 -4.01 -9.14
N TYR A 57 13.88 -3.72 -9.00
CA TYR A 57 13.37 -2.57 -8.24
C TYR A 57 12.98 -3.01 -6.83
N PHE A 58 13.17 -2.14 -5.85
CA PHE A 58 12.79 -2.41 -4.47
C PHE A 58 12.68 -1.11 -3.67
N LEU A 59 11.96 -1.16 -2.56
CA LEU A 59 11.94 -0.11 -1.57
C LEU A 59 13.07 -0.34 -0.56
N GLY A 60 13.78 0.73 -0.22
CA GLY A 60 14.83 0.68 0.79
C GLY A 60 15.23 2.06 1.25
N THR A 61 15.93 2.10 2.37
CA THR A 61 16.47 3.35 2.93
C THR A 61 17.95 3.45 2.52
N PRO A 62 18.36 4.50 1.78
CA PRO A 62 19.76 4.65 1.38
C PRO A 62 20.63 4.93 2.61
N SER A 63 21.92 4.57 2.55
CA SER A 63 22.85 4.62 3.69
C SER A 63 23.00 5.99 4.37
N ASN A 64 22.69 7.07 3.65
CA ASN A 64 22.80 8.45 4.13
C ASN A 64 21.43 9.13 4.29
N GLY A 65 20.33 8.39 4.13
CA GLY A 65 18.96 8.91 4.21
C GLY A 65 18.18 8.30 5.37
N TRP A 66 17.09 8.96 5.75
CA TRP A 66 16.14 8.45 6.76
C TRP A 66 14.81 8.04 6.16
N GLU A 67 14.61 8.29 4.87
CA GLU A 67 13.37 8.00 4.14
C GLU A 67 13.55 6.82 3.19
N THR A 68 12.53 5.97 3.15
CA THR A 68 12.40 4.88 2.19
C THR A 68 12.10 5.46 0.82
N THR A 69 12.89 5.03 -0.16
CA THR A 69 12.79 5.42 -1.56
C THR A 69 12.73 4.20 -2.47
N LEU A 70 12.34 4.43 -3.72
CA LEU A 70 12.47 3.44 -4.77
C LEU A 70 13.92 3.38 -5.27
N LEU A 71 14.51 2.21 -5.15
CA LEU A 71 15.87 1.87 -5.55
C LEU A 71 15.83 0.81 -6.65
N TYR A 72 16.92 0.69 -7.38
CA TYR A 72 17.13 -0.40 -8.31
C TYR A 72 18.57 -0.90 -8.33
N VAL A 73 18.73 -2.10 -8.85
CA VAL A 73 20.02 -2.72 -9.17
C VAL A 73 19.88 -3.39 -10.53
N ASP A 74 20.89 -3.23 -11.38
CA ASP A 74 21.01 -3.98 -12.64
C ASP A 74 21.85 -5.23 -12.42
N VAL A 75 21.36 -6.37 -12.91
CA VAL A 75 22.08 -7.64 -12.94
C VAL A 75 22.31 -8.02 -14.40
N GLY A 76 23.58 -8.14 -14.77
CA GLY A 76 23.98 -8.52 -16.13
C GLY A 76 24.03 -10.03 -16.34
N GLN A 77 23.88 -10.48 -17.58
CA GLN A 77 24.00 -11.91 -17.95
C GLN A 77 25.46 -12.41 -17.90
N CYS A 78 26.44 -11.50 -17.86
CA CYS A 78 27.88 -11.78 -17.86
C CYS A 78 28.60 -11.26 -16.61
N ASP A 79 27.88 -11.09 -15.49
CA ASP A 79 28.55 -10.88 -14.21
C ASP A 79 29.20 -12.22 -13.83
N GLN A 80 30.45 -12.40 -14.27
CA GLN A 80 31.32 -13.46 -13.78
C GLN A 80 31.20 -13.46 -12.27
N VAL A 81 30.82 -14.61 -11.70
CA VAL A 81 30.59 -14.84 -10.28
C VAL A 81 31.92 -14.68 -9.53
N ASN A 82 32.40 -13.45 -9.43
CA ASN A 82 33.39 -13.04 -8.46
C ASN A 82 32.64 -13.08 -7.14
N GLN A 83 32.82 -14.18 -6.42
CA GLN A 83 32.28 -14.41 -5.08
C GLN A 83 32.69 -13.22 -4.19
N GLY A 84 31.82 -12.21 -4.07
CA GLY A 84 32.07 -11.00 -3.28
C GLY A 84 31.66 -9.66 -3.91
N SER A 85 31.24 -9.61 -5.18
CA SER A 85 30.76 -8.35 -5.77
C SER A 85 29.46 -7.89 -5.09
N LYS A 86 29.50 -6.78 -4.35
CA LYS A 86 28.30 -6.16 -3.78
C LYS A 86 27.52 -5.45 -4.88
N LEU A 87 26.24 -5.76 -5.00
CA LEU A 87 25.31 -5.05 -5.87
C LEU A 87 25.17 -3.59 -5.41
N HIS A 88 25.42 -2.64 -6.31
CA HIS A 88 25.36 -1.22 -5.99
C HIS A 88 23.94 -0.70 -6.17
N TRP A 89 23.33 -0.21 -5.08
CA TRP A 89 21.97 0.34 -5.10
C TRP A 89 21.96 1.71 -5.75
N GLN A 90 21.10 1.88 -6.74
CA GLN A 90 20.91 3.15 -7.45
C GLN A 90 19.51 3.69 -7.16
N GLN A 91 19.39 5.01 -7.05
CA GLN A 91 18.09 5.66 -6.84
C GLN A 91 17.33 5.71 -8.16
N VAL A 92 16.09 5.24 -8.16
CA VAL A 92 15.19 5.42 -9.32
C VAL A 92 14.73 6.86 -9.41
N ILE A 93 14.52 7.51 -8.26
CA ILE A 93 13.91 8.83 -8.13
C ILE A 93 14.92 9.79 -7.53
N GLU A 94 14.91 11.04 -7.99
CA GLU A 94 15.75 12.11 -7.45
C GLU A 94 15.51 12.35 -5.97
N ALA A 95 16.60 12.55 -5.22
CA ALA A 95 16.55 12.69 -3.76
C ALA A 95 15.77 13.95 -3.29
N ASN A 96 15.66 14.97 -4.13
CA ASN A 96 14.94 16.21 -3.81
C ASN A 96 13.42 16.05 -3.77
N PHE A 97 12.87 15.01 -4.40
CA PHE A 97 11.43 14.70 -4.36
C PHE A 97 10.94 14.45 -2.92
N GLN A 98 11.80 13.84 -2.11
CA GLN A 98 11.49 13.39 -0.75
C GLN A 98 11.42 14.52 0.27
N SER A 99 12.27 15.53 0.13
CA SER A 99 12.28 16.70 1.03
C SER A 99 10.98 17.53 1.00
N VAL A 100 10.09 17.31 0.02
CA VAL A 100 8.78 17.98 -0.08
C VAL A 100 7.70 17.24 0.73
N SER A 101 7.97 16.01 1.18
CA SER A 101 7.01 15.11 1.85
C SER A 101 7.04 15.22 3.38
N SER A 102 8.03 15.92 3.95
CA SER A 102 8.25 15.99 5.39
C SER A 102 7.37 17.05 6.06
N ALA A 103 6.46 16.55 6.91
CA ALA A 103 5.71 17.24 7.98
C ALA A 103 4.48 18.08 7.58
N ASN A 104 3.29 17.45 7.55
CA ASN A 104 2.19 17.71 8.52
C ASN A 104 0.77 17.36 8.06
N ARG A 105 0.55 16.70 6.91
CA ARG A 105 -0.83 16.38 6.47
C ARG A 105 -0.98 15.02 5.79
N LEU A 106 -0.50 13.94 6.42
CA LEU A 106 -1.01 12.62 6.02
C LEU A 106 -2.50 12.59 6.31
N SER A 107 -3.29 12.15 5.33
CA SER A 107 -4.72 11.92 5.56
C SER A 107 -4.92 10.85 6.63
N ARG A 108 -6.08 10.88 7.27
CA ARG A 108 -6.44 9.87 8.27
C ARG A 108 -6.44 8.47 7.67
N GLU A 109 -6.92 8.33 6.43
CA GLU A 109 -6.98 7.05 5.75
C GLU A 109 -5.57 6.49 5.44
N GLU A 110 -4.60 7.35 5.10
CA GLU A 110 -3.19 6.93 4.93
C GLU A 110 -2.57 6.47 6.25
N GLN A 111 -2.77 7.24 7.33
CA GLN A 111 -2.21 6.90 8.65
C GLN A 111 -2.73 5.54 9.11
N LEU A 112 -4.04 5.30 9.01
CA LEU A 112 -4.66 4.03 9.38
C LEU A 112 -4.17 2.87 8.50
N LEU A 113 -3.96 3.09 7.20
CA LEU A 113 -3.40 2.07 6.31
C LEU A 113 -1.96 1.73 6.70
N TRP A 114 -1.16 2.74 7.08
CA TRP A 114 0.23 2.55 7.50
C TRP A 114 0.35 1.77 8.81
N GLU A 115 -0.51 2.10 9.79
CA GLU A 115 -0.60 1.35 11.05
C GLU A 115 -0.89 -0.13 10.80
N ARG A 116 -1.89 -0.43 9.96
CA ARG A 116 -2.31 -1.81 9.64
C ARG A 116 -1.25 -2.58 8.84
N LYS A 117 -0.55 -1.91 7.94
CA LYS A 117 0.61 -2.48 7.23
C LYS A 117 1.86 -2.59 8.10
N ARG A 118 1.84 -2.03 9.32
CA ARG A 118 2.98 -1.97 10.25
C ARG A 118 4.20 -1.30 9.62
N LEU A 119 3.95 -0.25 8.83
CA LEU A 119 4.98 0.55 8.19
C LEU A 119 5.59 1.49 9.21
N THR A 120 6.88 1.32 9.48
CA THR A 120 7.63 2.11 10.48
C THR A 120 8.51 3.17 9.84
N THR A 121 8.73 3.08 8.53
CA THR A 121 9.58 4.00 7.76
C THR A 121 8.76 5.08 7.07
N TRP A 122 9.40 6.22 6.85
CA TRP A 122 8.83 7.38 6.18
C TRP A 122 9.19 7.35 4.70
N GLY A 123 8.41 7.99 3.84
CA GLY A 123 8.69 8.09 2.40
C GLY A 123 7.76 7.22 1.54
N ILE A 124 8.30 6.62 0.48
CA ILE A 124 7.54 5.79 -0.46
C ILE A 124 7.30 4.42 0.19
N THR A 125 6.03 4.08 0.43
CA THR A 125 5.63 2.88 1.16
C THR A 125 5.16 1.72 0.27
N SER A 126 4.82 2.02 -0.98
CA SER A 126 4.46 1.04 -1.98
C SER A 126 4.67 1.64 -3.36
N TYR A 127 4.85 0.79 -4.36
CA TYR A 127 4.87 1.20 -5.75
C TYR A 127 4.31 0.08 -6.61
N GLU A 128 4.04 0.41 -7.85
CA GLU A 128 3.63 -0.51 -8.86
C GLU A 128 4.42 -0.29 -10.14
N LEU A 129 4.73 -1.39 -10.81
CA LEU A 129 5.49 -1.42 -12.06
C LEU A 129 4.66 -2.09 -13.14
N HIS A 130 4.48 -1.40 -14.27
CA HIS A 130 4.00 -2.01 -15.50
C HIS A 130 5.21 -2.52 -16.31
N PRO A 131 5.42 -3.84 -16.43
CA PRO A 131 6.66 -4.41 -16.96
C PRO A 131 6.98 -3.96 -18.39
N ASP A 132 5.97 -3.98 -19.27
CA ASP A 132 6.16 -3.73 -20.70
C ASP A 132 6.54 -2.27 -20.99
N SER A 133 5.89 -1.33 -20.29
CA SER A 133 6.15 0.10 -20.50
C SER A 133 7.22 0.68 -19.59
N GLY A 134 7.64 -0.04 -18.54
CA GLY A 134 8.53 0.48 -17.50
C GLY A 134 7.92 1.60 -16.67
N LYS A 135 6.59 1.66 -16.62
CA LYS A 135 5.90 2.73 -15.90
C LYS A 135 5.85 2.37 -14.43
N LEU A 136 6.23 3.33 -13.60
CA LEU A 136 6.21 3.25 -12.15
C LEU A 136 5.17 4.21 -11.60
N ILE A 137 4.37 3.75 -10.64
CA ILE A 137 3.37 4.56 -9.94
C ILE A 137 3.48 4.29 -8.46
N PHE A 138 3.41 5.35 -7.66
CA PHE A 138 3.45 5.23 -6.21
C PHE A 138 2.65 6.36 -5.55
N PRO A 139 2.00 6.08 -4.41
CA PRO A 139 1.37 7.11 -3.61
C PRO A 139 2.42 7.91 -2.81
N ALA A 140 2.23 9.22 -2.74
CA ALA A 140 2.95 10.11 -1.83
C ALA A 140 2.10 11.35 -1.53
N VAL A 141 2.11 11.83 -0.29
CA VAL A 141 1.43 13.07 0.14
C VAL A 141 -0.06 13.13 -0.30
N SER A 142 -0.82 12.04 -0.06
CA SER A 142 -2.22 11.91 -0.47
C SER A 142 -2.49 12.01 -1.98
N SER A 143 -1.45 11.99 -2.82
CA SER A 143 -1.50 12.04 -4.28
C SER A 143 -0.82 10.83 -4.91
N LEU A 144 -0.92 10.70 -6.23
CA LEU A 144 -0.22 9.67 -7.00
C LEU A 144 0.84 10.33 -7.87
N TYR A 145 2.02 9.72 -7.89
CA TYR A 145 3.12 10.13 -8.75
C TYR A 145 3.44 9.02 -9.74
N GLN A 146 3.90 9.43 -10.92
CA GLN A 146 4.35 8.51 -11.96
C GLN A 146 5.73 8.89 -12.48
N CYS A 147 6.48 7.89 -12.91
CA CYS A 147 7.64 8.05 -13.78
C CYS A 147 7.74 6.88 -14.76
N VAL A 148 8.56 7.02 -15.79
CA VAL A 148 8.79 5.97 -16.77
C VAL A 148 10.28 5.70 -16.81
N ASP A 149 10.67 4.49 -16.45
CA ASP A 149 12.05 4.03 -16.56
C ASP A 149 12.24 3.34 -17.91
N SER A 150 13.03 3.95 -18.80
CA SER A 150 13.37 3.33 -20.07
C SER A 150 14.41 2.21 -19.93
N GLY A 151 15.11 2.10 -18.79
CA GLY A 151 16.24 1.18 -18.59
C GLY A 151 17.59 1.71 -19.08
N PHE A 152 17.57 2.79 -19.87
CA PHE A 152 18.76 3.35 -20.55
C PHE A 152 19.03 4.81 -20.20
N GLY A 153 18.15 5.45 -19.43
CA GLY A 153 18.29 6.84 -19.03
C GLY A 153 19.50 7.06 -18.10
N PRO A 154 20.31 8.10 -18.32
CA PRO A 154 21.36 8.45 -17.37
C PRO A 154 20.76 9.14 -16.15
N GLY A 155 20.85 8.49 -14.99
CA GLY A 155 20.53 9.09 -13.70
C GLY A 155 19.10 8.89 -13.20
N PRO A 156 18.80 9.43 -12.01
CA PRO A 156 17.49 9.32 -11.38
C PRO A 156 16.39 10.07 -12.14
N LEU A 157 15.16 9.59 -12.02
CA LEU A 157 13.97 10.14 -12.67
C LEU A 157 13.31 11.22 -11.81
N PHE A 158 12.65 12.17 -12.48
CA PHE A 158 11.80 13.17 -11.85
C PHE A 158 10.33 12.72 -11.92
N PRO A 159 9.70 12.35 -10.80
CA PRO A 159 8.30 11.93 -10.80
C PRO A 159 7.37 13.10 -11.11
N SER A 160 6.38 12.87 -11.95
CA SER A 160 5.30 13.81 -12.21
C SER A 160 4.09 13.46 -11.36
N GLU A 161 3.49 14.44 -10.68
CA GLU A 161 2.22 14.27 -9.99
C GLU A 161 1.08 14.04 -11.00
N LEU A 162 0.22 13.05 -10.72
CA LEU A 162 -1.02 12.88 -11.46
C LEU A 162 -2.02 13.96 -11.06
N ARG A 163 -2.47 14.74 -12.05
CA ARG A 163 -3.46 15.81 -11.84
C ARG A 163 -4.85 15.22 -11.58
N ILE A 164 -5.07 14.77 -10.35
CA ILE A 164 -6.34 14.18 -9.91
C ILE A 164 -7.09 15.22 -9.08
N SER A 165 -8.27 15.63 -9.55
CA SER A 165 -9.08 16.68 -8.91
C SER A 165 -9.88 16.19 -7.69
N THR A 166 -10.01 14.88 -7.49
CA THR A 166 -10.79 14.31 -6.38
C THR A 166 -10.10 14.56 -5.04
N PRO A 167 -10.82 15.11 -4.03
CA PRO A 167 -10.28 15.27 -2.69
C PRO A 167 -10.15 13.91 -1.97
N GLY A 168 -9.20 13.82 -1.03
CA GLY A 168 -8.88 12.59 -0.29
C GLY A 168 -7.61 11.91 -0.80
N ALA A 169 -7.11 10.96 0.00
CA ALA A 169 -5.92 10.20 -0.37
C ALA A 169 -6.22 9.11 -1.40
N LYS A 170 -5.28 8.94 -2.33
CA LYS A 170 -5.34 7.94 -3.40
C LYS A 170 -4.56 6.73 -2.92
N LEU A 171 -5.29 5.77 -2.40
CA LEU A 171 -4.74 4.60 -1.76
C LEU A 171 -4.65 3.45 -2.75
N CYS A 172 -3.68 2.57 -2.51
CA CYS A 172 -3.64 1.26 -3.14
C CYS A 172 -3.78 1.30 -4.68
N PRO A 173 -2.96 2.09 -5.40
CA PRO A 173 -3.04 2.15 -6.86
C PRO A 173 -2.71 0.79 -7.51
N GLN A 174 -3.42 0.49 -8.59
CA GLN A 174 -3.18 -0.63 -9.50
C GLN A 174 -3.30 -0.20 -10.97
N ILE A 175 -2.26 -0.40 -11.76
CA ILE A 175 -2.14 -0.25 -13.20
C ILE A 175 -2.84 -1.43 -13.87
N CYS A 176 -3.57 -1.14 -14.94
CA CYS A 176 -4.19 -2.18 -15.75
C CYS A 176 -3.09 -3.10 -16.36
N PRO A 177 -3.15 -4.43 -16.17
CA PRO A 177 -2.06 -5.34 -16.56
C PRO A 177 -1.69 -5.34 -18.03
N TRP A 178 -2.65 -5.02 -18.90
CA TRP A 178 -2.50 -5.02 -20.36
C TRP A 178 -2.64 -3.60 -20.95
N ASN A 179 -2.83 -2.58 -20.11
CA ASN A 179 -2.85 -1.18 -20.53
C ASN A 179 -2.19 -0.29 -19.47
N GLY A 180 -0.89 -0.07 -19.62
CA GLY A 180 -0.09 0.78 -18.74
C GLY A 180 -0.49 2.27 -18.69
N SER A 181 -1.55 2.69 -19.40
CA SER A 181 -2.08 4.05 -19.34
C SER A 181 -3.29 4.21 -18.41
N LEU A 182 -3.80 3.12 -17.83
CA LEU A 182 -4.91 3.14 -16.88
C LEU A 182 -4.46 2.74 -15.48
N VAL A 183 -4.97 3.48 -14.49
CA VAL A 183 -4.68 3.26 -13.07
C VAL A 183 -5.96 3.36 -12.28
N ALA A 184 -6.33 2.27 -11.62
CA ALA A 184 -7.37 2.26 -10.62
C ALA A 184 -6.78 2.47 -9.23
N TYR A 185 -7.51 3.14 -8.36
CA TYR A 185 -7.12 3.37 -6.97
C TYR A 185 -8.38 3.59 -6.13
N THR A 186 -8.26 3.45 -4.81
CA THR A 186 -9.35 3.81 -3.90
C THR A 186 -9.18 5.23 -3.40
N CYS A 187 -10.28 5.97 -3.37
CA CYS A 187 -10.32 7.34 -2.86
C CYS A 187 -11.70 7.57 -2.25
N ALA A 188 -11.74 8.12 -1.02
CA ALA A 188 -12.98 8.41 -0.31
C ALA A 188 -13.98 7.24 -0.23
N GLY A 189 -13.47 6.00 -0.15
CA GLY A 189 -14.28 4.77 -0.01
C GLY A 189 -14.85 4.19 -1.31
N ASP A 190 -14.45 4.72 -2.47
CA ASP A 190 -14.83 4.18 -3.78
C ASP A 190 -13.62 3.98 -4.70
N ILE A 191 -13.85 3.22 -5.77
CA ILE A 191 -12.86 2.98 -6.82
C ILE A 191 -12.93 4.12 -7.82
N HIS A 192 -11.77 4.68 -8.11
CA HIS A 192 -11.56 5.68 -9.14
C HIS A 192 -10.60 5.15 -10.20
N LEU A 193 -10.72 5.68 -11.41
CA LEU A 193 -9.90 5.33 -12.55
C LEU A 193 -9.33 6.59 -13.17
N SER A 194 -8.02 6.61 -13.38
CA SER A 194 -7.30 7.68 -14.06
C SER A 194 -6.65 7.16 -15.33
N HIS A 195 -6.82 7.90 -16.42
CA HIS A 195 -6.10 7.69 -17.66
C HIS A 195 -4.94 8.68 -17.75
N LEU A 196 -3.72 8.14 -17.81
CA LEU A 196 -2.49 8.87 -17.55
C LEU A 196 -2.05 9.80 -18.68
N ILE A 197 -2.43 9.49 -19.91
CA ILE A 197 -2.07 10.30 -21.09
C ILE A 197 -3.00 11.50 -21.21
N THR A 198 -4.30 11.28 -21.08
CA THR A 198 -5.31 12.35 -21.18
C THR A 198 -5.43 13.17 -19.89
N GLY A 199 -4.98 12.62 -18.75
CA GLY A 199 -5.18 13.19 -17.43
C GLY A 199 -6.63 13.14 -16.95
N SER A 200 -7.51 12.41 -17.64
CA SER A 200 -8.91 12.28 -17.23
C SER A 200 -9.03 11.29 -16.07
N SER A 201 -9.85 11.64 -15.07
CA SER A 201 -10.19 10.76 -13.96
C SER A 201 -11.70 10.62 -13.85
N VAL A 202 -12.17 9.43 -13.50
CA VAL A 202 -13.58 9.11 -13.30
C VAL A 202 -13.76 8.26 -12.05
N ARG A 203 -14.89 8.45 -11.37
CA ARG A 203 -15.31 7.59 -10.27
C ARG A 203 -16.06 6.39 -10.86
N LEU A 204 -15.59 5.17 -10.58
CA LEU A 204 -16.17 3.94 -11.13
C LEU A 204 -17.31 3.40 -10.26
N THR A 205 -17.21 3.57 -8.94
CA THR A 205 -18.21 3.04 -7.99
C THR A 205 -18.82 4.17 -7.15
N HIS A 206 -20.05 3.94 -6.69
CA HIS A 206 -20.82 4.91 -5.92
C HIS A 206 -21.38 4.30 -4.63
N ALA A 207 -20.57 3.49 -3.95
CA ALA A 207 -20.95 2.88 -2.67
C ALA A 207 -21.12 3.96 -1.59
N ARG A 208 -20.18 4.91 -1.50
CA ARG A 208 -20.27 6.04 -0.58
C ARG A 208 -21.17 7.15 -1.10
N LYS A 209 -22.12 7.59 -0.29
CA LYS A 209 -23.04 8.69 -0.63
C LYS A 209 -22.53 10.06 -0.18
N GLY A 210 -21.38 10.13 0.49
CA GLY A 210 -20.82 11.37 1.01
C GLY A 210 -21.43 11.78 2.35
N GLY A 211 -21.97 10.82 3.09
CA GLY A 211 -22.49 11.05 4.44
C GLY A 211 -21.36 11.48 5.38
N LYS A 212 -21.68 12.38 6.32
CA LYS A 212 -20.71 12.93 7.27
C LYS A 212 -20.37 11.95 8.41
N SER A 213 -21.29 11.05 8.75
CA SER A 213 -21.11 10.05 9.82
C SER A 213 -20.95 8.65 9.25
N LEU A 214 -20.15 7.82 9.92
CA LEU A 214 -20.01 6.39 9.62
C LEU A 214 -21.34 5.63 9.77
N ALA A 215 -22.29 6.15 10.55
CA ALA A 215 -23.61 5.57 10.72
C ALA A 215 -24.45 5.63 9.44
N ASP A 216 -24.39 6.76 8.72
CA ASP A 216 -25.26 7.05 7.57
C ASP A 216 -24.69 6.59 6.22
N ASP A 217 -23.38 6.29 6.17
CA ASP A 217 -22.68 5.92 4.94
C ASP A 217 -21.71 4.72 5.17
N PRO A 218 -22.25 3.52 5.46
CA PRO A 218 -21.47 2.36 5.90
C PRO A 218 -20.86 1.51 4.77
N LEU A 219 -21.17 1.83 3.51
CA LEU A 219 -20.76 1.02 2.36
C LEU A 219 -19.44 1.52 1.79
N THR A 220 -18.52 0.62 1.44
CA THR A 220 -17.29 0.97 0.72
C THR A 220 -17.04 0.01 -0.44
N ALA A 221 -16.39 0.49 -1.50
CA ALA A 221 -16.05 -0.31 -2.67
C ALA A 221 -14.53 -0.33 -2.88
N GLY A 222 -13.98 -1.53 -3.07
CA GLY A 222 -12.55 -1.71 -3.35
C GLY A 222 -11.63 -1.61 -2.14
N THR A 223 -12.17 -1.29 -0.95
CA THR A 223 -11.42 -1.20 0.31
C THR A 223 -11.88 -2.31 1.27
N PRO A 224 -11.00 -3.23 1.69
CA PRO A 224 -11.37 -4.30 2.62
C PRO A 224 -11.74 -3.75 4.01
N SER A 225 -12.55 -4.48 4.77
CA SER A 225 -12.90 -4.11 6.16
C SER A 225 -11.69 -4.10 7.10
N TYR A 226 -11.84 -3.50 8.28
CA TYR A 226 -10.78 -3.44 9.29
C TYR A 226 -10.16 -4.81 9.59
N VAL A 227 -10.99 -5.84 9.80
CA VAL A 227 -10.54 -7.20 10.12
C VAL A 227 -9.74 -7.81 8.96
N MET A 228 -10.13 -7.56 7.71
CA MET A 228 -9.40 -8.07 6.55
C MET A 228 -7.99 -7.49 6.46
N GLN A 229 -7.83 -6.22 6.85
CA GLN A 229 -6.54 -5.55 6.89
C GLN A 229 -5.69 -6.06 8.07
N GLU A 230 -6.25 -6.09 9.27
CA GLU A 230 -5.51 -6.40 10.51
C GLU A 230 -5.17 -7.89 10.66
N GLU A 231 -6.14 -8.77 10.42
CA GLU A 231 -6.01 -10.21 10.73
C GLU A 231 -5.61 -11.06 9.51
N PHE A 232 -5.94 -10.59 8.30
CA PHE A 232 -5.73 -11.35 7.06
C PHE A 232 -4.72 -10.72 6.09
N THR A 233 -4.13 -9.57 6.46
CA THR A 233 -3.10 -8.88 5.67
C THR A 233 -3.59 -8.60 4.23
N ARG A 234 -4.87 -8.27 4.06
CA ARG A 234 -5.46 -7.92 2.77
C ARG A 234 -5.82 -6.44 2.76
N TYR A 235 -5.10 -5.68 1.94
CA TYR A 235 -5.24 -4.21 1.84
C TYR A 235 -5.91 -3.76 0.53
N ILE A 236 -6.11 -4.69 -0.41
CA ILE A 236 -6.74 -4.45 -1.72
C ILE A 236 -8.08 -5.19 -1.76
N GLY A 237 -9.12 -4.49 -2.20
CA GLY A 237 -10.46 -5.04 -2.39
C GLY A 237 -10.94 -4.97 -3.85
N PHE A 238 -10.04 -4.74 -4.81
CA PHE A 238 -10.38 -4.74 -6.24
C PHE A 238 -9.27 -5.40 -7.07
N TRP A 239 -9.62 -5.99 -8.20
CA TRP A 239 -8.74 -6.83 -9.00
C TRP A 239 -9.03 -6.66 -10.49
N TRP A 240 -8.03 -6.16 -11.22
CA TRP A 240 -8.06 -6.05 -12.67
C TRP A 240 -8.16 -7.40 -13.37
N GLN A 241 -8.97 -7.46 -14.42
CA GLN A 241 -8.93 -8.58 -15.36
C GLN A 241 -7.55 -8.60 -16.05
N PRO A 242 -6.83 -9.75 -16.05
CA PRO A 242 -5.43 -9.81 -16.48
C PRO A 242 -5.25 -9.66 -17.99
N LYS A 243 -6.28 -9.95 -18.79
CA LYS A 243 -6.32 -9.73 -20.23
C LYS A 243 -7.76 -9.48 -20.68
N SER A 244 -7.92 -8.72 -21.76
CA SER A 244 -9.22 -8.51 -22.42
C SER A 244 -9.10 -8.85 -23.90
N THR A 245 -10.09 -9.56 -24.45
CA THR A 245 -10.16 -9.92 -25.88
C THR A 245 -11.28 -9.22 -26.62
N ASP A 246 -12.20 -8.58 -25.91
CA ASP A 246 -13.41 -7.94 -26.43
C ASP A 246 -13.37 -6.40 -26.35
N GLY A 247 -12.23 -5.84 -25.93
CA GLY A 247 -12.04 -4.39 -25.76
C GLY A 247 -12.78 -3.81 -24.56
N ILE A 248 -13.36 -4.65 -23.70
CA ILE A 248 -14.04 -4.25 -22.47
C ILE A 248 -13.07 -4.41 -21.31
N TYR A 249 -12.92 -3.36 -20.53
CA TYR A 249 -12.14 -3.35 -19.31
C TYR A 249 -13.00 -3.84 -18.17
N ARG A 250 -12.46 -4.70 -17.30
CA ARG A 250 -13.18 -5.25 -16.15
C ARG A 250 -12.34 -5.19 -14.89
N ILE A 251 -12.98 -4.80 -13.80
CA ILE A 251 -12.44 -4.86 -12.44
C ILE A 251 -13.48 -5.57 -11.58
N VAL A 252 -13.09 -6.70 -11.00
CA VAL A 252 -13.86 -7.32 -9.91
C VAL A 252 -13.51 -6.58 -8.63
N TYR A 253 -14.50 -6.27 -7.81
CA TYR A 253 -14.28 -5.62 -6.54
C TYR A 253 -15.21 -6.15 -5.46
N GLU A 254 -14.74 -6.02 -4.23
CA GLU A 254 -15.50 -6.23 -3.02
C GLU A 254 -16.20 -4.94 -2.64
N GLU A 255 -17.52 -5.02 -2.49
CA GLU A 255 -18.32 -4.03 -1.79
C GLU A 255 -18.51 -4.52 -0.35
N VAL A 256 -18.08 -3.71 0.61
CA VAL A 256 -18.14 -4.00 2.04
C VAL A 256 -19.28 -3.19 2.66
N ASP A 257 -20.17 -3.88 3.36
CA ASP A 257 -21.25 -3.28 4.15
C ASP A 257 -20.96 -3.44 5.65
N GLU A 258 -20.64 -2.31 6.30
CA GLU A 258 -20.37 -2.26 7.74
C GLU A 258 -21.59 -1.84 8.57
N SER A 259 -22.81 -1.84 8.02
CA SER A 259 -24.03 -1.36 8.69
C SER A 259 -24.26 -2.01 10.05
N ASP A 260 -24.05 -3.33 10.14
CA ASP A 260 -24.25 -4.14 11.34
C ASP A 260 -23.04 -4.12 12.30
N VAL A 261 -21.92 -3.55 11.88
CA VAL A 261 -20.70 -3.46 12.70
C VAL A 261 -20.83 -2.31 13.68
N LYS A 262 -20.58 -2.56 14.95
CA LYS A 262 -20.71 -1.52 15.99
C LYS A 262 -19.67 -0.42 15.82
N ILE A 263 -20.09 0.82 16.08
CA ILE A 263 -19.22 2.00 16.09
C ILE A 263 -18.65 2.17 17.50
N PHE A 264 -17.34 2.43 17.57
CA PHE A 264 -16.61 2.76 18.79
C PHE A 264 -15.92 4.11 18.64
N CYS A 265 -15.80 4.80 19.77
CA CYS A 265 -15.26 6.14 19.89
C CYS A 265 -13.93 6.10 20.62
N PHE A 266 -12.88 6.61 20.00
CA PHE A 266 -11.53 6.69 20.59
C PHE A 266 -11.07 8.15 20.63
N PRO A 267 -10.25 8.55 21.62
CA PRO A 267 -9.67 9.90 21.63
C PRO A 267 -8.79 10.10 20.39
N SER A 268 -8.98 11.21 19.67
CA SER A 268 -8.18 11.51 18.49
C SER A 268 -6.73 11.84 18.87
N SER A 269 -5.77 11.29 18.11
CA SER A 269 -4.33 11.54 18.30
C SER A 269 -3.82 12.74 17.50
N THR A 270 -4.60 13.24 16.53
CA THR A 270 -4.13 14.19 15.50
C THR A 270 -4.64 15.62 15.65
N LEU A 271 -5.65 15.85 16.50
CA LEU A 271 -6.33 17.15 16.65
C LEU A 271 -6.28 17.60 18.12
N ASN A 272 -6.20 18.91 18.35
CA ASN A 272 -6.09 19.48 19.70
C ASN A 272 -7.23 18.97 20.61
N SER A 273 -6.87 18.72 21.88
CA SER A 273 -7.65 18.06 22.93
C SER A 273 -9.19 18.17 22.83
N GLY A 274 -9.87 17.02 22.70
CA GLY A 274 -11.31 16.87 22.95
C GLY A 274 -12.09 16.15 21.84
N GLU A 275 -11.52 16.01 20.65
CA GLU A 275 -12.18 15.33 19.53
C GLU A 275 -12.06 13.80 19.60
N ILE A 276 -13.10 13.14 19.12
CA ILE A 276 -13.27 11.69 19.17
C ILE A 276 -13.29 11.16 17.75
N ASP A 277 -12.51 10.11 17.54
CA ASP A 277 -12.48 9.34 16.31
C ASP A 277 -13.45 8.16 16.40
N GLU A 278 -14.39 8.10 15.46
CA GLU A 278 -15.32 6.98 15.31
C GLU A 278 -14.73 5.90 14.41
N PHE A 279 -14.93 4.63 14.77
CA PHE A 279 -14.50 3.46 14.00
C PHE A 279 -15.54 2.34 14.05
N ARG A 280 -15.81 1.71 12.91
CA ARG A 280 -16.52 0.43 12.84
C ARG A 280 -15.55 -0.66 13.32
N PHE A 281 -15.85 -1.28 14.47
CA PHE A 281 -14.96 -2.26 15.12
C PHE A 281 -15.73 -3.53 15.55
N PRO A 282 -15.55 -4.65 14.84
CA PRO A 282 -16.20 -5.91 15.20
C PRO A 282 -15.43 -6.61 16.34
N ARG A 283 -15.98 -6.54 17.55
CA ARG A 283 -15.46 -7.34 18.69
C ARG A 283 -15.79 -8.82 18.50
N ALA A 284 -14.98 -9.69 19.10
CA ALA A 284 -15.26 -11.12 19.15
C ALA A 284 -16.70 -11.40 19.63
N GLY A 285 -17.43 -12.21 18.86
CA GLY A 285 -18.84 -12.53 19.12
C GLY A 285 -19.87 -11.48 18.66
N ALA A 286 -19.43 -10.34 18.11
CA ALA A 286 -20.31 -9.37 17.44
C ALA A 286 -20.35 -9.62 15.92
N LEU A 287 -21.29 -8.97 15.22
CA LEU A 287 -21.44 -9.06 13.78
C LEU A 287 -20.25 -8.41 13.05
N ASN A 288 -19.77 -9.08 12.00
CA ASN A 288 -18.77 -8.57 11.08
C ASN A 288 -19.41 -7.79 9.92
N ALA A 289 -18.55 -7.15 9.12
CA ALA A 289 -18.94 -6.54 7.86
C ALA A 289 -19.36 -7.61 6.85
N LYS A 290 -20.40 -7.33 6.05
CA LYS A 290 -20.82 -8.23 4.97
C LYS A 290 -20.05 -7.87 3.72
N SER A 291 -19.57 -8.89 3.01
CA SER A 291 -18.83 -8.72 1.76
C SER A 291 -19.69 -9.19 0.60
N ASN A 292 -19.75 -8.40 -0.47
CA ASN A 292 -20.35 -8.80 -1.74
C ASN A 292 -19.35 -8.59 -2.88
N LEU A 293 -19.36 -9.47 -3.87
CA LEU A 293 -18.55 -9.32 -5.07
C LEU A 293 -19.38 -8.69 -6.18
N LYS A 294 -18.81 -7.65 -6.80
CA LYS A 294 -19.36 -6.94 -7.95
C LYS A 294 -18.27 -6.82 -9.01
N MET A 295 -18.68 -6.48 -10.23
CA MET A 295 -17.76 -6.21 -11.32
C MET A 295 -18.14 -4.89 -11.97
N VAL A 296 -17.19 -3.98 -12.11
CA VAL A 296 -17.37 -2.81 -12.97
C VAL A 296 -16.73 -3.09 -14.32
N GLN A 297 -17.45 -2.77 -15.38
CA GLN A 297 -16.95 -2.83 -16.74
C GLN A 297 -17.11 -1.49 -17.45
N PHE A 298 -16.19 -1.18 -18.36
CA PHE A 298 -16.20 0.07 -19.13
C PHE A 298 -15.43 -0.10 -20.44
N ARG A 299 -15.52 0.90 -21.31
CA ARG A 299 -14.77 0.96 -22.58
C ARG A 299 -13.97 2.25 -22.68
N LEU A 300 -12.98 2.23 -23.57
CA LEU A 300 -12.31 3.43 -24.04
C LEU A 300 -12.78 3.76 -25.46
N THR A 301 -13.05 5.03 -25.73
CA THR A 301 -13.24 5.52 -27.10
C THR A 301 -11.91 5.56 -27.88
N ASP A 302 -11.98 5.79 -29.19
CA ASP A 302 -10.79 6.08 -30.02
C ASP A 302 -10.01 7.32 -29.55
N THR A 303 -10.69 8.24 -28.85
CA THR A 303 -10.12 9.44 -28.22
C THR A 303 -9.67 9.20 -26.77
N LEU A 304 -9.61 7.93 -26.33
CA LEU A 304 -9.17 7.50 -25.01
C LEU A 304 -10.03 8.04 -23.85
N GLN A 305 -11.31 8.32 -24.11
CA GLN A 305 -12.27 8.69 -23.08
C GLN A 305 -12.92 7.44 -22.48
N ILE A 306 -13.12 7.44 -21.17
CA ILE A 306 -13.78 6.35 -20.44
C ILE A 306 -15.29 6.50 -20.60
N ILE A 307 -15.94 5.49 -21.16
CA ILE A 307 -17.38 5.45 -21.46
C ILE A 307 -17.99 4.11 -21.05
N ASP A 308 -19.33 4.01 -21.13
CA ASP A 308 -20.10 2.79 -20.91
C ASP A 308 -19.80 2.10 -19.56
N ILE A 309 -19.67 2.90 -18.48
CA ILE A 309 -19.41 2.36 -17.15
C ILE A 309 -20.67 1.65 -16.64
N GLU A 310 -20.57 0.34 -16.43
CA GLU A 310 -21.65 -0.51 -15.97
C GLU A 310 -21.18 -1.34 -14.77
N ILE A 311 -22.02 -1.43 -13.74
CA ILE A 311 -21.79 -2.27 -12.57
C ILE A 311 -22.65 -3.52 -12.70
N LEU A 312 -22.00 -4.67 -12.71
CA LEU A 312 -22.60 -5.99 -12.70
C LEU A 312 -22.56 -6.56 -11.28
N GLU A 313 -23.67 -7.14 -10.86
CA GLU A 313 -23.81 -7.81 -9.58
C GLU A 313 -24.03 -9.31 -9.79
N LEU A 314 -23.67 -10.11 -8.79
CA LEU A 314 -24.03 -11.52 -8.78
C LEU A 314 -25.56 -11.66 -8.77
N GLN A 315 -26.09 -12.59 -9.56
CA GLN A 315 -27.53 -12.89 -9.59
C GLN A 315 -28.08 -13.21 -8.19
N TYR A 316 -27.26 -13.85 -7.35
CA TYR A 316 -27.55 -14.09 -5.95
C TYR A 316 -26.41 -13.54 -5.10
N PRO A 317 -26.68 -12.80 -4.01
CA PRO A 317 -25.65 -12.31 -3.11
C PRO A 317 -24.82 -13.46 -2.51
N LEU A 318 -23.55 -13.18 -2.19
CA LEU A 318 -22.64 -14.19 -1.62
C LEU A 318 -23.20 -14.85 -0.35
N HIS A 319 -23.82 -14.09 0.56
CA HIS A 319 -24.41 -14.65 1.78
C HIS A 319 -25.58 -15.60 1.52
N THR A 320 -26.23 -15.51 0.36
CA THR A 320 -27.30 -16.45 -0.05
C THR A 320 -26.69 -17.72 -0.65
N MET A 321 -25.68 -17.58 -1.51
CA MET A 321 -24.99 -18.71 -2.13
C MET A 321 -24.14 -19.51 -1.14
N PHE A 322 -23.52 -18.81 -0.20
CA PHE A 322 -22.62 -19.37 0.81
C PHE A 322 -23.00 -18.84 2.22
N PRO A 323 -24.09 -19.36 2.83
CA PRO A 323 -24.57 -18.85 4.12
C PRO A 323 -23.60 -19.02 5.29
N TRP A 324 -22.59 -19.89 5.14
CA TRP A 324 -21.54 -20.15 6.12
C TRP A 324 -20.32 -19.23 5.95
N MET A 325 -20.27 -18.44 4.86
CA MET A 325 -19.14 -17.59 4.55
C MET A 325 -19.15 -16.34 5.45
N GLU A 326 -18.08 -16.17 6.23
CA GLU A 326 -17.88 -14.99 7.07
C GLU A 326 -16.90 -13.99 6.44
N TYR A 327 -15.83 -14.50 5.82
CA TYR A 327 -14.70 -13.68 5.37
C TYR A 327 -14.32 -13.99 3.92
N LEU A 328 -14.12 -12.93 3.13
CA LEU A 328 -13.54 -13.00 1.80
C LEU A 328 -12.01 -12.81 1.89
N VAL A 329 -11.27 -13.89 2.06
CA VAL A 329 -9.84 -13.81 2.43
C VAL A 329 -8.94 -13.45 1.25
N ARG A 330 -9.15 -14.06 0.08
CA ARG A 330 -8.40 -13.78 -1.16
C ARG A 330 -9.33 -13.89 -2.36
N VAL A 331 -9.10 -13.02 -3.34
CA VAL A 331 -9.80 -12.99 -4.62
C VAL A 331 -8.75 -12.68 -5.68
N GLY A 332 -9.00 -13.14 -6.89
CA GLY A 332 -8.19 -12.83 -8.04
C GLY A 332 -8.85 -13.37 -9.30
N TRP A 333 -8.15 -13.19 -10.40
CA TRP A 333 -8.54 -13.76 -11.68
C TRP A 333 -7.68 -14.97 -11.99
N THR A 334 -8.27 -15.91 -12.73
CA THR A 334 -7.51 -16.94 -13.44
C THR A 334 -6.59 -16.26 -14.49
N PRO A 335 -5.40 -16.80 -14.78
CA PRO A 335 -4.48 -16.19 -15.76
C PRO A 335 -5.09 -16.06 -17.16
N ASP A 336 -6.04 -16.93 -17.48
CA ASP A 336 -6.78 -16.95 -18.73
C ASP A 336 -8.03 -16.06 -18.71
N ALA A 337 -8.32 -15.36 -17.61
CA ALA A 337 -9.41 -14.41 -17.45
C ALA A 337 -10.81 -14.98 -17.75
N HIS A 338 -10.95 -16.30 -17.68
CA HIS A 338 -12.19 -17.05 -17.87
C HIS A 338 -12.96 -17.25 -16.57
#